data_AF-A0A7H0MJ37-F1
#
_entry.id   AF-A0A7H0MJ37-F1
#
_cell.length_a   1.000
_cell.length_b   1.000
_cell.length_c   1.000
_cell.angle_alpha   90.00
_cell.angle_beta   90.00
_cell.angle_gamma   90.00
#
_symmetry.space_group_name_H-M   'P 1'
#
loop_
_entity.id
_entity.type
_entity.pdbx_description
1 polymer ?
#
loop_
_entity_poly.entity_id
_entity_poly.type
_entity_poly.pdbx_seq_one_letter_code
_entity_poly.pdbx_strand_id
1 'polypeptide(L)'
;MIRDKLVELKFELESAGWKIKNESEAFSVADDKIEWQLDNEYTSGKETLIFFLFDDLGRRTDKLSDLFYVMRVKDKVRLYIDDNRKEWASRLKEFVYTIK
;
A
#
# COMPACT_ATOMS: atom_id res chain seq x y z
N MET A 1 12.70 1.77 -7.45
CA MET A 1 11.42 1.76 -8.18
C MET A 1 10.28 1.38 -7.25
N ILE A 2 10.13 0.12 -6.82
CA ILE A 2 9.02 -0.26 -5.90
C ILE A 2 9.14 0.40 -4.52
N ARG A 3 10.35 0.45 -3.95
CA ARG A 3 10.56 1.10 -2.65
C ARG A 3 10.16 2.58 -2.70
N ASP A 4 10.44 3.28 -3.80
CA ASP A 4 10.01 4.66 -4.01
C ASP A 4 8.48 4.76 -4.00
N LYS A 5 7.77 3.85 -4.68
CA LYS A 5 6.30 3.81 -4.72
C LYS A 5 5.69 3.59 -3.34
N LEU A 6 6.28 2.72 -2.53
CA LEU A 6 5.85 2.50 -1.14
C LEU A 6 6.12 3.73 -0.28
N VAL A 7 7.24 4.42 -0.47
CA VAL A 7 7.54 5.68 0.22
C VAL A 7 6.57 6.79 -0.22
N GLU A 8 6.23 6.88 -1.50
CA GLU A 8 5.20 7.80 -2.01
C GLU A 8 3.82 7.51 -1.39
N LEU A 9 3.43 6.24 -1.32
CA LEU A 9 2.18 5.84 -0.67
C LEU A 9 2.17 6.17 0.81
N LYS A 10 3.26 5.88 1.52
CA LYS A 10 3.42 6.25 2.93
C LYS A 10 3.27 7.75 3.13
N PHE A 11 3.95 8.56 2.31
CA PHE A 11 3.90 10.02 2.40
C PHE A 11 2.48 10.56 2.20
N GLU A 12 1.74 10.07 1.19
CA GLU A 12 0.37 10.51 0.95
C GLU A 12 -0.58 10.07 2.08
N LEU A 13 -0.39 8.86 2.63
CA LEU A 13 -1.14 8.39 3.82
C LEU A 13 -0.89 9.29 5.03
N GLU A 14 0.37 9.61 5.34
CA GLU A 14 0.75 10.49 6.45
C GLU A 14 0.19 11.90 6.24
N SER A 15 0.24 12.42 5.01
CA SER A 15 -0.36 13.71 4.66
C SER A 15 -1.88 13.75 4.83
N ALA A 16 -2.56 12.60 4.76
CA ALA A 16 -3.99 12.45 5.02
C ALA A 16 -4.31 12.07 6.48
N GLY A 17 -3.29 12.05 7.36
CA GLY A 17 -3.43 11.74 8.79
C GLY A 17 -3.42 10.27 9.15
N TRP A 18 -3.10 9.38 8.20
CA TRP A 18 -2.99 7.94 8.45
C TRP A 18 -1.57 7.59 8.86
N LYS A 19 -1.43 6.92 10.01
CA LYS A 19 -0.14 6.42 10.52
C LYS A 19 -0.09 4.90 10.48
N ILE A 20 1.04 4.36 10.01
CA ILE A 20 1.31 2.92 10.00
C ILE A 20 1.76 2.50 11.41
N LYS A 21 1.00 1.62 12.07
CA LYS A 21 1.32 1.16 13.43
C LYS A 21 2.46 0.14 13.46
N ASN A 22 2.55 -0.70 12.44
CA ASN A 22 3.57 -1.74 12.30
C ASN A 22 4.68 -1.33 11.32
N GLU A 23 5.19 -0.11 11.45
CA GLU A 23 6.18 0.46 10.53
C GLU A 23 7.46 -0.39 10.40
N SER A 24 7.89 -1.02 11.49
CA SER A 24 9.05 -1.93 11.50
C SER A 24 8.90 -3.13 10.56
N GLU A 25 7.66 -3.50 10.22
CA GLU A 25 7.31 -4.62 9.33
C GLU A 25 6.81 -4.15 7.96
N ALA A 26 6.74 -2.83 7.73
CA ALA A 26 6.12 -2.25 6.54
C ALA A 26 6.81 -2.61 5.21
N PHE A 27 8.01 -3.18 5.26
CA PHE A 27 8.75 -3.66 4.09
C PHE A 27 9.11 -5.15 4.17
N SER A 28 8.65 -5.84 5.22
CA SER A 28 8.90 -7.27 5.42
C SER A 28 7.78 -8.06 4.77
N VAL A 29 8.13 -8.91 3.81
CA VAL A 29 7.18 -9.83 3.18
C VAL A 29 7.01 -11.05 4.09
N ALA A 30 5.78 -11.33 4.49
CA ALA A 30 5.39 -12.51 5.28
C ALA A 30 4.15 -13.15 4.65
N ASP A 31 4.16 -14.47 4.45
CA ASP A 31 3.05 -15.19 3.78
C ASP A 31 2.66 -14.58 2.41
N ASP A 32 3.67 -14.21 1.61
CA ASP A 32 3.50 -13.65 0.25
C ASP A 32 2.78 -12.29 0.18
N LYS A 33 2.73 -11.61 1.33
CA LYS A 33 2.07 -10.32 1.48
C LYS A 33 2.85 -9.40 2.41
N ILE A 34 2.53 -8.11 2.32
CA ILE A 34 2.88 -7.13 3.35
C ILE A 34 1.56 -6.62 3.91
N GLU A 35 1.49 -6.41 5.21
CA GLU A 35 0.33 -5.84 5.87
C GLU A 35 0.70 -4.51 6.52
N TRP A 36 -0.03 -3.43 6.20
CA TRP A 36 0.07 -2.16 6.93
C TRP A 36 -1.20 -1.94 7.72
N GLN A 37 -1.04 -1.77 9.03
CA GLN A 37 -2.12 -1.41 9.94
C GLN A 37 -2.13 0.11 10.08
N LEU A 38 -3.24 0.73 9.66
CA LEU A 38 -3.39 2.17 9.63
C LEU A 38 -4.36 2.65 10.70
N ASP A 39 -4.03 3.81 11.27
CA ASP A 39 -4.86 4.52 12.23
C ASP A 39 -4.85 6.00 11.84
N ASN A 40 -6.03 6.59 11.72
CA ASN A 40 -6.16 8.00 11.39
C ASN A 40 -6.17 8.82 12.68
N GLU A 41 -5.18 9.69 12.85
CA GLU A 41 -5.04 10.50 14.06
C GLU A 41 -6.11 11.59 14.19
N TYR A 42 -6.76 11.98 13.09
CA TYR A 42 -7.77 13.02 13.07
C TYR A 42 -9.20 12.47 13.25
N THR A 43 -9.47 11.28 12.73
CA THR A 43 -10.83 10.72 12.69
C THR A 43 -11.02 9.47 13.54
N SER A 44 -9.98 8.98 14.22
CA SER A 44 -9.96 7.66 14.89
C SER A 44 -10.32 6.49 13.96
N GLY A 45 -10.21 6.68 12.64
CA GLY A 45 -10.43 5.66 11.64
C GLY A 45 -9.35 4.58 11.70
N LYS A 46 -9.72 3.33 11.42
CA LYS A 46 -8.80 2.20 11.31
C LYS A 46 -8.96 1.54 9.95
N GLU A 47 -7.84 1.20 9.35
CA GLU A 47 -7.80 0.51 8.05
C GLU A 47 -6.63 -0.47 8.01
N THR A 48 -6.71 -1.46 7.13
CA THR A 48 -5.59 -2.36 6.84
C THR A 48 -5.35 -2.39 5.35
N LEU A 49 -4.08 -2.20 4.96
CA LEU A 49 -3.65 -2.38 3.58
C LEU A 49 -2.92 -3.71 3.46
N ILE A 50 -3.27 -4.50 2.45
CA ILE A 50 -2.56 -5.73 2.10
C ILE A 50 -1.91 -5.55 0.73
N PHE A 51 -0.60 -5.73 0.68
CA PHE A 51 0.19 -5.71 -0.54
C PHE A 51 0.37 -7.14 -1.02
N PHE A 52 0.10 -7.38 -2.30
CA PHE A 52 0.22 -8.70 -2.91
C PHE A 52 1.41 -8.72 -3.85
N LEU A 53 2.22 -9.77 -3.74
CA LEU A 53 3.41 -9.98 -4.54
C LEU A 53 3.27 -11.24 -5.40
N PHE A 54 3.61 -11.14 -6.68
CA PHE A 54 3.54 -12.25 -7.63
C PHE A 54 4.76 -12.24 -8.54
N ASP A 55 5.42 -13.39 -8.67
CA ASP A 55 6.51 -13.55 -9.65
C ASP A 55 5.99 -13.45 -11.10
N ASP A 56 6.89 -13.43 -12.07
CA ASP A 56 6.56 -13.35 -13.51
C ASP A 56 5.63 -14.49 -14.00
N LEU A 57 5.47 -15.56 -13.24
CA LEU A 57 4.60 -16.70 -13.53
C LEU A 57 3.30 -16.69 -12.71
N GLY A 58 3.03 -15.62 -11.96
CA GLY A 58 1.86 -15.46 -11.11
C GLY A 58 1.92 -16.27 -9.81
N ARG A 59 3.11 -16.76 -9.41
CA ARG A 59 3.31 -17.51 -8.18
C ARG A 59 3.61 -16.57 -7.03
N ARG A 60 3.33 -17.06 -5.83
CA ARG A 60 3.71 -16.46 -4.56
C ARG A 60 5.22 -16.24 -4.47
N THR A 61 5.63 -15.10 -3.91
CA THR A 61 7.03 -14.65 -3.85
C THR A 61 7.26 -13.79 -2.62
N ASP A 62 8.48 -13.87 -2.08
CA ASP A 62 8.97 -13.03 -0.98
C ASP A 62 9.74 -11.78 -1.45
N LYS A 63 9.92 -11.63 -2.77
CA LYS A 63 10.69 -10.51 -3.32
C LYS A 63 9.84 -9.25 -3.40
N LEU A 64 10.28 -8.20 -2.71
CA LEU A 64 9.63 -6.88 -2.74
C LEU A 64 9.51 -6.29 -4.16
N SER A 65 10.41 -6.65 -5.08
CA SER A 65 10.36 -6.22 -6.48
C SER A 65 9.09 -6.67 -7.21
N ASP A 66 8.46 -7.72 -6.72
CA ASP A 66 7.35 -8.42 -7.38
C ASP A 66 5.99 -7.90 -6.87
N LEU A 67 6.00 -6.74 -6.20
CA LEU A 67 4.81 -6.12 -5.65
C LEU A 67 3.89 -5.60 -6.76
N PHE A 68 2.67 -6.11 -6.79
CA PHE A 68 1.76 -5.92 -7.92
C PHE A 68 0.66 -4.89 -7.64
N TYR A 69 -0.02 -5.03 -6.50
CA TYR A 69 -1.00 -4.06 -6.04
C TYR A 69 -1.12 -4.03 -4.52
N VAL A 70 -1.68 -2.94 -4.01
CA VAL A 70 -2.14 -2.80 -2.63
C VAL A 70 -3.66 -2.78 -2.59
N MET A 71 -4.26 -3.38 -1.56
CA MET A 71 -5.71 -3.45 -1.40
C MET A 71 -6.13 -3.00 0.00
N ARG A 72 -7.18 -2.19 0.07
CA ARG A 72 -7.86 -1.86 1.34
C ARG A 72 -8.70 -3.04 1.80
N VAL A 73 -8.54 -3.45 3.05
CA VAL A 73 -9.25 -4.62 3.56
C VAL A 73 -10.74 -4.33 3.71
N LYS A 74 -11.10 -3.12 4.17
CA LYS A 74 -12.48 -2.71 4.46
C LYS A 74 -13.40 -2.74 3.23
N ASP A 75 -12.97 -2.16 2.12
CA ASP A 75 -13.81 -1.96 0.92
C ASP A 75 -13.28 -2.67 -0.33
N LYS A 76 -12.17 -3.41 -0.24
CA LYS A 76 -11.56 -4.21 -1.32
C LYS A 76 -11.09 -3.41 -2.54
N VAL A 77 -11.04 -2.07 -2.48
CA VAL A 77 -10.43 -1.27 -3.55
C VAL A 77 -8.94 -1.56 -3.64
N ARG A 78 -8.46 -1.66 -4.88
CA ARG A 78 -7.08 -1.99 -5.24
C ARG A 78 -6.41 -0.81 -5.92
N LEU A 79 -5.16 -0.55 -5.56
CA LEU A 79 -4.26 0.34 -6.26
C LEU A 79 -3.14 -0.51 -6.86
N TYR A 80 -3.14 -0.62 -8.18
CA TYR A 80 -2.09 -1.30 -8.93
C TYR A 80 -0.84 -0.43 -8.99
N ILE A 81 0.33 -1.06 -8.81
CA ILE A 81 1.59 -0.37 -9.01
C ILE A 81 1.78 -0.12 -10.51
N ASP A 82 2.05 1.14 -10.84
CA ASP A 82 2.12 1.60 -12.21
C ASP A 82 3.44 2.35 -12.44
N ASP A 83 4.19 1.96 -13.47
CA ASP A 83 5.44 2.61 -13.87
C ASP A 83 5.20 4.01 -14.47
N ASN A 84 4.00 4.28 -15.00
CA ASN A 84 3.64 5.62 -15.46
C ASN A 84 3.46 6.55 -14.25
N ARG A 85 4.45 7.41 -14.00
CA ARG A 85 4.46 8.34 -12.87
C ARG A 85 3.21 9.23 -12.77
N LYS A 86 2.66 9.70 -13.89
CA LYS A 86 1.51 10.63 -13.86
C LYS A 86 0.23 9.89 -13.44
N GLU A 87 -0.01 8.73 -14.04
CA GLU A 87 -1.16 7.89 -13.68
C GLU A 87 -1.05 7.37 -12.26
N TRP A 88 0.14 6.92 -11.86
CA TRP A 88 0.43 6.51 -10.49
C TRP A 88 0.07 7.59 -9.48
N ALA A 89 0.60 8.81 -9.63
CA ALA A 89 0.37 9.89 -8.68
C ALA A 89 -1.11 10.26 -8.56
N SER A 90 -1.85 10.25 -9.68
CA SER A 90 -3.29 10.53 -9.67
C SER A 90 -4.09 9.44 -8.95
N ARG A 91 -3.85 8.16 -9.28
CA ARG A 91 -4.53 7.02 -8.66
C ARG A 91 -4.18 6.87 -7.18
N LEU A 92 -2.93 7.15 -6.82
CA LEU A 92 -2.47 7.14 -5.43
C LEU A 92 -3.24 8.16 -4.58
N LYS A 93 -3.34 9.41 -5.06
CA LYS A 93 -4.10 10.46 -4.38
C LYS A 93 -5.56 10.08 -4.19
N GLU A 94 -6.19 9.59 -5.25
CA GLU A 94 -7.59 9.13 -5.19
C GLU A 94 -7.75 7.96 -4.20
N PHE A 95 -6.83 6.99 -4.24
CA PHE A 95 -6.84 5.84 -3.35
C PHE A 95 -6.76 6.22 -1.87
N VAL A 96 -5.92 7.19 -1.52
CA VAL A 96 -5.77 7.68 -0.14
C VAL A 96 -6.95 8.57 0.27
N TYR A 97 -7.38 9.49 -0.59
CA TYR A 97 -8.47 10.42 -0.27
C TYR A 97 -9.82 9.72 -0.04
N THR A 98 -10.01 8.56 -0.66
CA THR A 98 -11.25 7.78 -0.55
C THR A 98 -11.25 6.79 0.63
N ILE A 99 -10.19 6.74 1.44
CA ILE A 99 -10.18 5.95 2.69
C ILE A 99 -11.13 6.61 3.68
N LYS A 100 -12.14 5.87 4.14
CA LYS A 100 -13.20 6.33 5.05
C LYS A 100 -13.00 5.85 6.46
#